data_AF-A0A2Z6QSK8-F1
#
_entry.id   AF-A0A2Z6QSK8-F1
#
_cell.length_a   1.000
_cell.length_b   1.000
_cell.length_c   1.000
_cell.angle_alpha   90.00
_cell.angle_beta   90.00
_cell.angle_gamma   90.00
#
_symmetry.space_group_name_H-M   'P 1'
#
loop_
_entity.id
_entity.type
_entity.pdbx_description
1 polymer ?
#
loop_
_entity_poly.entity_id
_entity_poly.type
_entity_poly.pdbx_seq_one_letter_code
_entity_poly.pdbx_strand_id
1 'polypeptide(L)'
;MTKTRELIPFERGEIVGLYKGSHNITNISKTLDIPRSTVNDVIVKWKKDGLTSSSPRPGRPPIMNNRDQWHLNRLIRDDRQQSVEDLTKKFKEMGLKSVSTATIRRNLYELGYHGRAGVRKPFVSE
;
A
#
# COMPACT_ATOMS: atom_id res chain seq x y z
N MET A 1 10.87 -23.60 11.00
CA MET A 1 11.06 -23.17 9.60
C MET A 1 11.95 -21.95 9.59
N THR A 2 13.10 -22.01 8.92
CA THR A 2 13.96 -20.83 8.75
C THR A 2 13.27 -19.85 7.81
N LYS A 3 13.16 -18.58 8.21
CA LYS A 3 12.66 -17.53 7.31
C LYS A 3 13.66 -17.35 6.18
N THR A 4 13.30 -17.76 4.98
CA THR A 4 14.06 -17.51 3.76
C THR A 4 13.69 -16.15 3.17
N ARG A 5 14.67 -15.45 2.62
CA ARG A 5 14.48 -14.22 1.85
C ARG A 5 13.64 -14.49 0.61
N GLU A 6 12.98 -13.46 0.08
CA GLU A 6 12.37 -13.56 -1.24
C GLU A 6 13.43 -13.67 -2.33
N LEU A 7 13.10 -14.42 -3.38
CA LEU A 7 13.93 -14.51 -4.57
C LEU A 7 13.92 -13.19 -5.34
N ILE A 8 15.10 -12.76 -5.76
CA ILE A 8 15.29 -11.59 -6.61
C ILE A 8 14.69 -11.89 -8.00
N PRO A 9 14.17 -10.91 -8.75
CA PRO A 9 13.64 -11.15 -10.10
C PRO A 9 14.62 -11.88 -11.03
N PHE A 10 15.93 -11.66 -10.86
CA PHE A 10 16.98 -12.36 -11.59
C PHE A 10 16.98 -13.88 -11.31
N GLU A 11 16.98 -14.29 -10.04
CA GLU A 11 16.96 -15.72 -9.64
C GLU A 11 15.68 -16.42 -10.13
N ARG A 12 14.56 -15.71 -10.09
CA ARG A 12 13.30 -16.21 -10.68
C ARG A 12 13.39 -16.36 -12.19
N GLY A 13 14.06 -15.42 -12.86
CA GLY A 13 14.34 -15.48 -14.29
C GLY A 13 15.22 -16.68 -14.66
N GLU A 14 16.24 -16.97 -13.85
CA GLU A 14 17.13 -18.12 -14.03
C GLU A 14 16.39 -19.46 -13.92
N ILE A 15 15.51 -19.60 -12.93
CA ILE A 15 14.60 -20.76 -12.79
C ILE A 15 13.77 -20.95 -14.07
N VAL A 16 13.16 -19.87 -14.57
CA VAL A 16 12.33 -19.92 -15.79
C VAL A 16 13.17 -20.22 -17.02
N GLY A 17 14.39 -19.70 -17.11
CA GLY A 17 15.34 -19.98 -18.19
C GLY A 17 15.72 -21.45 -18.25
N LEU A 18 16.13 -22.04 -17.13
CA LEU A 18 16.45 -23.47 -17.04
C LEU A 18 15.23 -24.36 -17.32
N TYR A 19 14.05 -23.95 -16.86
CA TYR A 19 12.80 -24.65 -17.16
C TYR A 19 12.48 -24.64 -18.66
N LYS A 20 12.65 -23.50 -19.35
CA LYS A 20 12.52 -23.42 -20.81
C LYS A 20 13.57 -24.24 -21.55
N GLY A 21 14.76 -24.40 -20.97
CA GLY A 21 15.80 -25.31 -21.43
C GLY A 21 15.55 -26.79 -21.10
N SER A 22 14.30 -27.19 -20.82
CA SER A 22 13.88 -28.58 -20.56
C SER A 22 14.59 -29.26 -19.37
N HIS A 23 15.11 -28.50 -18.40
CA HIS A 23 15.68 -29.08 -17.18
C HIS A 23 14.58 -29.53 -16.22
N ASN A 24 14.78 -30.68 -15.57
CA ASN A 24 13.88 -31.16 -14.53
C ASN A 24 13.95 -30.25 -13.29
N ILE A 25 12.82 -30.07 -12.59
CA ILE A 25 12.69 -29.28 -11.36
C ILE A 25 13.72 -29.71 -10.30
N THR A 26 13.98 -31.01 -10.17
CA THR A 26 15.01 -31.52 -9.23
C THR A 26 16.41 -31.03 -9.61
N ASN A 27 16.73 -30.98 -10.90
CA ASN A 27 18.04 -30.52 -11.35
C ASN A 27 18.17 -29.02 -11.12
N ILE A 28 17.15 -28.23 -11.47
CA ILE A 28 17.12 -26.78 -11.22
C ILE A 28 17.32 -26.47 -9.73
N SER A 29 16.62 -27.20 -8.86
CA SER A 29 16.75 -27.07 -7.40
C SER A 29 18.17 -27.31 -6.91
N LYS A 30 18.83 -28.36 -7.41
CA LYS A 30 20.22 -28.68 -7.06
C LYS A 30 21.23 -27.67 -7.63
N THR A 31 21.02 -27.21 -8.86
CA THR A 31 21.92 -26.27 -9.54
C THR A 31 21.90 -24.90 -8.88
N LEU A 32 20.71 -24.42 -8.48
CA LEU A 32 20.55 -23.08 -7.89
C LEU A 32 20.58 -23.07 -6.36
N ASP A 33 20.70 -24.25 -5.71
CA ASP A 33 20.56 -24.42 -4.25
C ASP A 33 19.26 -23.80 -3.68
N ILE A 34 18.16 -23.94 -4.43
CA ILE A 34 16.84 -23.44 -4.05
C ILE A 34 15.94 -24.63 -3.72
N PRO A 35 15.11 -24.57 -2.66
CA PRO A 35 14.16 -25.63 -2.35
C PRO A 35 13.25 -25.97 -3.53
N ARG A 36 13.05 -27.28 -3.77
CA ARG A 36 12.21 -27.80 -4.86
C ARG A 36 10.80 -27.19 -4.87
N SER A 37 10.20 -26.97 -3.70
CA SER A 37 8.89 -26.33 -3.56
C SER A 37 8.89 -24.92 -4.13
N THR A 38 9.89 -24.11 -3.79
CA THR A 38 10.04 -22.74 -4.29
C THR A 38 10.24 -22.70 -5.81
N VAL A 39 11.05 -23.62 -6.36
CA VAL A 39 11.21 -23.75 -7.83
C VAL A 39 9.86 -24.04 -8.50
N ASN A 40 9.10 -24.98 -7.95
CA ASN A 40 7.78 -25.32 -8.47
C ASN A 40 6.81 -24.13 -8.39
N ASP A 41 6.76 -23.43 -7.27
CA ASP A 41 5.90 -22.26 -7.07
C ASP A 41 6.20 -21.15 -8.08
N VAL A 42 7.48 -20.91 -8.38
CA VAL A 42 7.92 -19.95 -9.41
C VAL A 42 7.43 -20.38 -10.79
N ILE A 43 7.60 -21.65 -11.16
CA ILE A 43 7.17 -22.17 -12.46
C ILE A 43 5.65 -22.10 -12.62
N VAL A 44 4.88 -22.50 -11.60
CA VAL A 44 3.41 -22.44 -11.61
C VAL A 44 2.94 -21.00 -11.76
N LYS A 45 3.52 -20.07 -10.99
CA LYS A 45 3.19 -18.65 -11.08
C LYS A 45 3.54 -18.07 -12.45
N TRP A 46 4.71 -18.41 -12.99
CA TRP A 46 5.12 -17.98 -14.32
C TRP A 46 4.18 -18.51 -15.42
N LYS A 47 3.75 -19.78 -15.36
CA LYS A 47 2.77 -20.33 -16.32
C LYS A 47 1.42 -19.62 -16.29
N LYS A 48 1.00 -19.17 -15.10
CA LYS A 48 -0.29 -18.51 -14.90
C LYS A 48 -0.26 -17.03 -15.30
N ASP A 49 0.71 -16.29 -14.77
CA ASP A 49 0.74 -14.82 -14.86
C ASP A 49 1.74 -14.30 -15.90
N GLY A 50 2.66 -15.15 -16.39
CA GLY A 50 3.74 -14.77 -17.30
C GLY A 50 4.87 -13.95 -16.65
N LEU A 51 4.75 -13.63 -15.37
CA LEU A 51 5.64 -12.73 -14.65
C LEU A 51 6.80 -13.48 -13.99
N THR A 52 8.01 -12.94 -14.12
CA THR A 52 9.22 -13.39 -13.42
C THR A 52 9.49 -12.60 -12.13
N SER A 53 8.67 -11.60 -11.82
CA SER A 53 8.76 -10.81 -10.59
C SER A 53 7.78 -11.29 -9.52
N SER A 54 8.11 -11.05 -8.25
CA SER A 54 7.14 -11.19 -7.15
C SER A 54 6.16 -10.01 -7.21
N SER A 55 4.88 -10.28 -7.01
CA SER A 55 3.86 -9.22 -6.96
C SER A 55 4.01 -8.46 -5.63
N PRO A 56 3.88 -7.13 -5.62
CA PRO A 56 3.82 -6.39 -4.37
C PRO A 56 2.68 -6.92 -3.51
N ARG A 57 2.89 -6.99 -2.20
CA ARG A 57 1.79 -7.29 -1.28
C ARG A 57 0.84 -6.09 -1.27
N PRO A 58 -0.47 -6.28 -1.43
CA PRO A 58 -1.44 -5.18 -1.48
C PRO A 58 -1.55 -4.38 -0.17
N GLY A 59 -0.98 -4.90 0.92
CA GLY A 59 -1.06 -4.26 2.24
C GLY A 59 -2.43 -4.42 2.89
N ARG A 60 -2.61 -3.77 4.03
CA ARG A 60 -3.90 -3.74 4.73
C ARG A 60 -4.78 -2.64 4.12
N PRO A 61 -6.04 -2.92 3.76
CA PRO A 61 -6.94 -1.89 3.27
C PRO A 61 -7.17 -0.80 4.33
N PRO A 62 -7.32 0.47 3.93
CA PRO A 62 -7.63 1.55 4.85
C PRO A 62 -9.00 1.33 5.50
N ILE A 63 -9.18 1.87 6.70
CA ILE A 63 -10.46 1.80 7.42
C ILE A 63 -11.54 2.66 6.76
N MET A 64 -11.16 3.77 6.12
CA MET A 64 -12.07 4.66 5.39
C MET A 64 -12.18 4.22 3.94
N ASN A 65 -13.41 4.18 3.43
CA ASN A 65 -13.70 3.91 2.03
C ASN A 65 -13.84 5.24 1.26
N ASN A 66 -13.92 5.18 -0.08
CA ASN A 66 -14.11 6.37 -0.92
C ASN A 66 -15.37 7.18 -0.54
N ARG A 67 -16.46 6.50 -0.13
CA ARG A 67 -17.69 7.15 0.34
C ARG A 67 -17.48 7.90 1.65
N ASP A 68 -16.73 7.30 2.57
CA ASP A 68 -16.40 7.92 3.86
C ASP A 68 -15.54 9.18 3.65
N GLN A 69 -14.58 9.12 2.73
CA GLN A 69 -13.77 10.28 2.31
C GLN A 69 -14.63 11.36 1.65
N TRP A 70 -15.62 10.98 0.84
CA TRP A 70 -16.56 11.93 0.24
C TRP A 70 -17.38 12.69 1.30
N HIS A 71 -17.92 11.99 2.30
CA HIS A 71 -18.62 12.62 3.42
C HIS A 71 -17.70 13.54 4.23
N LEU A 72 -16.47 13.11 4.50
CA LEU A 72 -15.47 13.94 5.17
C LEU A 72 -15.15 15.22 4.37
N ASN A 73 -14.98 15.10 3.04
CA ASN A 73 -14.73 16.24 2.18
C ASN A 73 -15.90 17.23 2.21
N ARG A 74 -17.15 16.74 2.23
CA ARG A 74 -18.33 17.60 2.34
C ARG A 74 -18.34 18.38 3.65
N LEU A 75 -18.11 17.74 4.79
CA LEU A 75 -18.05 18.41 6.10
C LEU A 75 -17.06 19.58 6.13
N ILE A 76 -15.88 19.39 5.53
CA ILE A 76 -14.82 20.42 5.51
C ILE A 76 -15.19 21.59 4.60
N ARG A 77 -15.89 21.31 3.49
CA ARG A 77 -16.36 22.36 2.58
C ARG A 77 -17.46 23.20 3.20
N ASP A 78 -18.29 22.60 4.05
CA ASP A 78 -19.32 23.32 4.80
C ASP A 78 -18.68 24.23 5.85
N ASP A 79 -17.62 23.80 6.53
CA ASP A 79 -16.86 24.63 7.46
C ASP A 79 -15.39 24.22 7.56
N ARG A 80 -14.54 25.12 7.05
CA ARG A 80 -13.11 24.90 6.82
C ARG A 80 -12.24 25.15 8.06
N GLN A 81 -12.76 25.80 9.10
CA GLN A 81 -11.99 26.18 10.29
C GLN A 81 -12.12 25.16 11.43
N GLN A 82 -12.87 24.07 11.22
CA GLN A 82 -13.07 23.06 12.26
C GLN A 82 -11.78 22.37 12.67
N SER A 83 -11.70 22.08 13.98
CA SER A 83 -10.65 21.24 14.52
C SER A 83 -10.81 19.79 14.05
N VAL A 84 -9.72 19.03 14.06
CA VAL A 84 -9.76 17.61 13.70
C VAL A 84 -10.59 16.82 14.71
N GLU A 85 -10.56 17.23 15.98
CA GLU A 85 -11.33 16.66 17.08
C GLU A 85 -12.83 16.83 16.84
N ASP A 86 -13.28 18.01 16.42
CA ASP A 86 -14.69 18.28 16.13
C ASP A 86 -15.15 17.56 14.87
N LEU A 87 -14.32 17.51 13.82
CA LEU A 87 -14.58 16.69 12.64
C LEU A 87 -14.77 15.22 13.01
N THR A 88 -13.94 14.70 13.92
CA THR A 88 -14.05 13.29 14.38
C THR A 88 -15.35 13.04 15.13
N LYS A 89 -15.79 13.99 15.97
CA LYS A 89 -17.08 13.91 16.67
C LYS A 89 -18.26 13.94 15.68
N LYS A 90 -18.29 14.91 14.76
CA LYS A 90 -19.35 15.02 13.73
C LYS A 90 -19.40 13.78 12.84
N PHE A 91 -18.25 13.26 12.46
CA PHE A 91 -18.15 12.04 11.66
C PHE A 91 -18.78 10.85 12.40
N LYS A 92 -18.55 10.73 13.70
CA LYS A 92 -19.20 9.72 14.56
C LYS A 92 -20.70 9.97 14.73
N GLU A 93 -21.12 11.22 14.94
CA GLU A 93 -22.53 11.62 15.11
C GLU A 93 -23.38 11.34 13.87
N MET A 94 -22.80 11.46 12.67
CA MET A 94 -23.47 11.06 11.41
C MET A 94 -23.64 9.54 11.23
N GLY A 95 -23.27 8.73 12.22
CA GLY A 95 -23.39 7.28 12.17
C GLY A 95 -22.41 6.62 11.19
N LEU A 96 -21.35 7.31 10.80
CA LEU A 96 -20.27 6.74 9.99
C LEU A 96 -19.35 5.89 10.89
N LYS A 97 -18.18 5.52 10.37
CA LYS A 97 -17.23 4.67 11.09
C LYS A 97 -16.62 5.39 12.29
N SER A 98 -16.47 4.65 13.39
CA SER A 98 -15.64 5.10 14.51
C SER A 98 -14.17 5.11 14.09
N VAL A 99 -13.61 6.30 13.92
CA VAL A 99 -12.23 6.53 13.48
C VAL A 99 -11.49 7.41 14.47
N SER A 100 -10.17 7.23 14.58
CA SER A 100 -9.33 8.10 15.39
C SER A 100 -9.04 9.42 14.68
N THR A 101 -8.70 10.45 15.47
CA THR A 101 -8.27 11.76 14.95
C THR A 101 -7.09 11.64 13.99
N ALA A 102 -6.16 10.71 14.24
CA ALA A 102 -5.03 10.42 13.36
C ALA A 102 -5.47 9.89 11.99
N THR A 103 -6.49 9.03 11.95
CA THR A 103 -7.07 8.53 10.69
C THR A 103 -7.74 9.65 9.91
N ILE A 104 -8.54 10.49 10.56
CA ILE A 104 -9.15 11.67 9.92
C ILE A 104 -8.05 12.55 9.33
N ARG A 105 -7.03 12.89 10.13
CA ARG A 105 -5.90 13.72 9.68
C ARG A 105 -5.20 13.14 8.45
N ARG A 106 -4.92 11.83 8.40
CA ARG A 106 -4.33 11.18 7.22
C ARG A 106 -5.20 11.32 5.97
N ASN A 107 -6.51 11.14 6.12
CA ASN A 107 -7.45 11.32 5.01
C ASN A 107 -7.56 12.79 4.57
N LEU A 108 -7.43 13.75 5.51
CA LEU A 108 -7.33 15.17 5.16
C LEU A 108 -6.10 15.45 4.28
N TYR A 109 -4.95 14.87 4.63
CA TYR A 109 -3.73 14.97 3.82
C TYR A 109 -3.90 14.35 2.43
N GLU A 110 -4.52 13.18 2.33
CA GLU A 110 -4.83 12.53 1.04
C GLU A 110 -5.76 13.39 0.17
N LEU A 111 -6.71 14.10 0.79
CA LEU A 111 -7.61 15.04 0.12
C LEU A 111 -6.96 16.41 -0.19
N GLY A 112 -5.70 16.64 0.21
CA GLY A 112 -4.96 17.88 -0.03
C GLY A 112 -5.23 19.00 0.99
N TYR A 113 -5.92 18.71 2.08
CA TYR A 113 -6.10 19.66 3.18
C TYR A 113 -4.92 19.56 4.15
N HIS A 114 -4.15 20.64 4.20
CA HIS A 114 -3.00 20.76 5.09
C HIS A 114 -3.27 21.86 6.11
N GLY A 115 -2.92 21.60 7.38
CA GLY A 115 -2.82 22.67 8.37
C GLY A 115 -1.70 23.61 7.95
N ARG A 116 -2.05 24.78 7.41
CA ARG A 116 -1.09 25.84 7.07
C ARG A 116 -1.40 27.06 7.92
N ALA A 117 -0.40 27.55 8.63
CA ALA A 117 -0.47 28.89 9.20
C ALA A 117 -0.35 29.91 8.06
N GLY A 118 -1.23 30.91 8.03
CA GLY A 118 -1.08 32.02 7.11
C GLY A 118 0.24 32.74 7.36
N VAL A 119 0.99 33.05 6.31
CA VAL A 119 2.24 33.80 6.44
C VAL A 119 1.89 35.21 6.95
N ARG A 120 2.43 35.58 8.11
CA ARG A 120 2.29 36.95 8.63
C ARG A 120 3.11 37.87 7.71
N LYS A 121 2.44 38.82 7.05
CA LYS A 121 3.16 39.84 6.26
C LYS A 121 4.09 40.62 7.21
N PRO A 122 5.36 40.83 6.84
CA PRO A 122 6.23 41.71 7.63
C PRO A 122 5.63 43.12 7.64
N PHE A 123 5.77 43.80 8.77
CA PHE A 123 5.41 45.20 8.87
C PHE A 123 6.45 46.01 8.10
N VAL A 124 6.02 46.71 7.04
CA VAL A 124 6.89 47.59 6.25
C VAL A 124 6.67 49.00 6.78
N SER A 125 7.68 49.58 7.42
CA SER A 125 7.73 51.01 7.73
C SER A 125 8.30 51.77 6.53
N GLU A 126 7.82 53.00 6.31
CA GLU A 126 8.34 53.93 5.28
C GLU A 126 9.82 54.25 5.46
#